data_AF-A0A6H5HPN3-F1
#
_entry.id   AF-A0A6H5HPN3-F1
#
_cell.length_a   1.000
_cell.length_b   1.000
_cell.length_c   1.000
_cell.angle_alpha   90.00
_cell.angle_beta   90.00
_cell.angle_gamma   90.00
#
_symmetry.space_group_name_H-M   'P 1'
#
loop_
_entity.id
_entity.type
_entity.pdbx_description
1 polymer ?
#
loop_
_entity_poly.entity_id
_entity_poly.type
_entity_poly.pdbx_seq_one_letter_code
_entity_poly.pdbx_strand_id
1 'polypeptide(L)' 'VLINTDLREPRGIAVSPDDGLMFWSDWFEPRPKIEKSSLDGSSRTLLVKDHLGWPNNLALDIPAKKVYWCDAKTDKIEV' A
#
# COMPACT_ATOMS: atom_id res chain seq x y z
N VAL A 1 -5.59 8.23 -15.76
CA VAL A 1 -5.95 7.34 -14.62
C VAL A 1 -4.96 6.20 -14.61
N LEU A 2 -4.23 5.99 -13.51
CA LEU A 2 -3.18 4.96 -13.44
C LEU A 2 -3.74 3.61 -12.97
N ILE A 3 -4.50 3.61 -11.87
CA ILE A 3 -5.15 2.42 -11.29
C ILE A 3 -6.64 2.74 -11.09
N ASN A 4 -7.52 1.90 -11.62
CA ASN A 4 -8.99 2.01 -11.43
C ASN A 4 -9.72 0.66 -11.38
N THR A 5 -8.99 -0.45 -11.48
CA THR A 5 -9.52 -1.81 -11.40
C THR A 5 -9.14 -2.43 -10.07
N ASP A 6 -10.00 -3.30 -9.52
CA ASP A 6 -9.73 -3.98 -8.25
C ASP A 6 -9.21 -3.04 -7.15
N LEU A 7 -9.82 -1.86 -7.03
CA LEU A 7 -9.50 -0.83 -6.04
C LEU A 7 -10.84 -0.35 -5.49
N ARG A 8 -11.10 -0.62 -4.21
CA ARG A 8 -12.43 -0.44 -3.59
C ARG A 8 -12.42 0.72 -2.62
N GLU A 9 -11.55 0.66 -1.63
CA GLU A 9 -11.47 1.64 -0.54
C GLU A 9 -10.02 2.13 -0.37
N PRO A 10 -9.41 2.77 -1.39
CA PRO A 10 -8.06 3.27 -1.29
C PRO A 10 -7.93 4.37 -0.23
N ARG A 11 -6.84 4.37 0.55
CA ARG A 11 -6.65 5.36 1.63
C ARG A 11 -5.24 5.95 1.66
N GLY A 12 -4.24 5.18 2.08
CA GLY A 12 -2.86 5.64 2.15
C GLY A 12 -2.17 5.52 0.80
N ILE A 13 -1.30 6.47 0.45
CA ILE A 13 -0.43 6.38 -0.72
C ILE A 13 0.93 6.98 -0.39
N ALA A 14 2.00 6.34 -0.84
CA ALA A 14 3.36 6.85 -0.78
C ALA A 14 4.12 6.51 -2.07
N VAL A 15 5.06 7.36 -2.45
CA VAL A 15 5.82 7.23 -3.70
C VAL A 15 7.32 7.29 -3.44
N SER A 16 8.10 6.52 -4.19
CA SER A 16 9.55 6.63 -4.29
C SER A 16 9.88 7.06 -5.72
N PRO A 17 10.03 8.37 -5.99
CA PRO A 17 10.28 8.89 -7.33
C PRO A 17 11.56 8.33 -7.97
N ASP A 18 12.64 8.25 -7.19
CA ASP A 18 13.95 7.78 -7.66
C ASP A 18 13.93 6.29 -8.04
N ASP A 19 13.09 5.49 -7.36
CA ASP A 19 12.89 4.08 -7.69
C ASP A 19 11.80 3.86 -8.75
N GLY A 20 11.05 4.91 -9.10
CA GLY A 20 9.91 4.80 -10.02
C GLY A 20 8.74 3.98 -9.47
N LEU A 21 8.54 3.93 -8.14
CA LEU A 21 7.53 3.09 -7.49
C LEU A 21 6.46 3.91 -6.73
N MET A 22 5.23 3.38 -6.69
CA MET A 22 4.17 3.82 -5.79
C MET A 22 3.60 2.65 -4.99
N PHE A 23 3.13 2.96 -3.79
CA PHE A 23 2.56 2.03 -2.82
C PHE A 23 1.26 2.62 -2.30
N TRP A 24 0.22 1.80 -2.13
CA TRP A 24 -1.05 2.26 -1.58
C TRP A 24 -1.73 1.19 -0.74
N SER A 25 -2.60 1.63 0.17
CA SER A 25 -3.46 0.75 0.96
C SER A 25 -4.90 0.80 0.46
N ASP A 26 -5.56 -0.34 0.49
CA ASP A 26 -7.00 -0.52 0.26
C ASP A 26 -7.54 -1.33 1.44
N TRP A 27 -8.46 -0.74 2.21
CA TRP A 27 -8.96 -1.35 3.45
C TRP A 27 -10.27 -2.12 3.26
N PHE A 28 -10.68 -2.37 2.00
CA PHE A 28 -11.93 -3.05 1.70
C PHE A 28 -12.00 -4.47 2.29
N GLU A 29 -12.91 -4.67 3.23
CA GLU A 29 -13.16 -6.00 3.82
C GLU A 29 -13.98 -6.90 2.87
N PRO A 30 -13.73 -8.22 2.87
CA PRO A 30 -12.83 -8.97 3.74
C PRO A 30 -11.41 -9.14 3.16
N ARG A 31 -11.01 -8.32 2.17
CA ARG A 31 -9.73 -8.45 1.45
C ARG A 31 -8.92 -7.16 1.50
N PRO A 32 -8.58 -6.64 2.69
CA PRO A 32 -7.68 -5.51 2.81
C PRO A 32 -6.32 -5.88 2.22
N LYS A 33 -5.66 -4.89 1.62
CA LYS A 33 -4.40 -5.10 0.91
C LYS A 33 -3.53 -3.85 0.90
N ILE A 34 -2.23 -4.09 0.84
CA ILE A 34 -1.24 -3.08 0.47
C ILE A 34 -0.63 -3.56 -0.84
N GLU A 35 -0.57 -2.66 -1.81
CA GLU A 35 -0.10 -2.96 -3.16
C GLU A 35 1.00 -1.98 -3.56
N LYS A 36 1.75 -2.37 -4.58
CA LYS A 36 2.73 -1.51 -5.22
C LYS A 36 2.66 -1.62 -6.73
N SER A 37 3.13 -0.60 -7.42
CA SER A 37 3.34 -0.62 -8.87
C SER A 37 4.43 0.37 -9.26
N SER A 38 4.81 0.35 -10.53
CA SER A 38 5.53 1.47 -11.13
C SER A 38 4.68 2.75 -11.09
N LEU A 39 5.32 3.94 -11.15
CA LEU A 39 4.64 5.24 -11.19
C LEU A 39 3.76 5.46 -12.42
N ASP A 40 3.96 4.69 -13.48
CA ASP A 40 3.10 4.67 -14.67
C ASP A 40 1.90 3.70 -14.53
N GLY A 41 1.75 3.04 -13.38
CA GLY A 41 0.71 2.05 -13.11
C GLY A 41 1.02 0.64 -13.62
N SER A 42 2.14 0.43 -14.30
CA SER A 42 2.58 -0.90 -14.73
C SER A 42 3.12 -1.74 -13.57
N SER A 43 3.29 -3.04 -13.79
CA SER A 43 3.92 -3.94 -12.81
C SER A 43 3.26 -3.94 -11.42
N ARG A 44 1.93 -3.78 -11.39
CA ARG A 44 1.14 -3.85 -10.15
C ARG A 44 1.31 -5.22 -9.49
N THR A 45 1.65 -5.21 -8.21
CA THR A 45 1.84 -6.41 -7.40
C THR A 45 1.24 -6.22 -6.01
N LEU A 46 0.75 -7.31 -5.45
CA LEU A 46 0.25 -7.38 -4.08
C LEU A 46 1.44 -7.48 -3.14
N LEU A 47 1.60 -6.51 -2.25
CA LEU A 47 2.72 -6.45 -1.30
C LEU A 47 2.36 -7.16 0.02
N VAL A 48 1.20 -6.83 0.58
CA VAL A 48 0.69 -7.43 1.83
C VAL A 48 -0.79 -7.74 1.64
N LYS A 49 -1.21 -8.93 2.07
CA LYS A 49 -2.59 -9.42 1.94
C LYS A 49 -3.12 -10.17 3.16
N ASP A 50 -2.22 -10.51 4.08
CA ASP A 50 -2.49 -11.33 5.26
C ASP A 50 -2.30 -10.46 6.51
N HIS A 51 -3.03 -10.79 7.58
CA HIS A 51 -2.98 -10.07 8.86
C HIS A 51 -3.30 -8.56 8.80
N LEU A 52 -3.97 -8.12 7.72
CA LEU A 52 -4.47 -6.76 7.57
C LEU A 52 -5.93 -6.66 8.05
N GLY A 53 -6.24 -5.55 8.69
CA GLY A 53 -7.57 -5.07 9.01
C GLY A 53 -7.84 -3.77 8.28
N TRP A 54 -7.49 -2.63 8.89
CA TRP A 54 -7.72 -1.30 8.31
C TRP A 54 -6.40 -0.56 8.09
N PRO A 55 -5.64 -0.89 7.02
CA PRO A 55 -4.39 -0.21 6.69
C PRO A 55 -4.66 1.22 6.23
N ASN A 56 -4.37 2.19 7.11
CA ASN A 56 -4.79 3.57 6.89
C ASN A 56 -3.75 4.39 6.13
N ASN A 57 -2.52 4.39 6.61
CA ASN A 57 -1.46 5.23 6.06
C ASN A 57 -0.18 4.41 5.88
N LEU A 58 0.67 4.86 4.97
CA LEU A 58 1.92 4.23 4.56
C LEU A 58 3.04 5.27 4.59
N ALA A 59 4.22 4.88 5.08
CA ALA A 59 5.44 5.68 5.00
C ALA A 59 6.58 4.83 4.42
N LEU A 60 7.49 5.46 3.69
CA LEU A 60 8.61 4.78 3.04
C LEU A 60 9.92 5.19 3.68
N ASP A 61 10.76 4.21 3.96
CA ASP A 61 12.21 4.39 4.17
C ASP A 61 12.91 3.90 2.90
N ILE A 62 13.19 4.86 2.01
CA ILE A 62 13.75 4.60 0.68
C ILE A 62 15.16 4.01 0.75
N PRO A 63 16.10 4.54 1.58
CA PRO A 63 17.41 3.93 1.76
C PRO A 63 17.36 2.49 2.27
N ALA A 64 16.49 2.21 3.26
CA ALA A 64 16.36 0.87 3.83
C ALA A 64 15.46 -0.08 3.03
N LYS A 65 14.80 0.41 1.96
CA LYS A 65 13.81 -0.32 1.16
C LYS A 65 12.67 -0.91 2.02
N LYS A 66 12.17 -0.13 2.97
CA LYS A 66 11.08 -0.52 3.87
C LYS A 66 9.81 0.29 3.66
N VAL A 67 8.68 -0.37 3.85
CA VAL A 67 7.33 0.23 3.83
C VAL A 67 6.73 0.03 5.21
N TYR A 68 6.38 1.11 5.88
CA TYR A 68 5.72 1.08 7.19
C TYR A 68 4.25 1.39 7.03
N TRP A 69 3.37 0.69 7.74
CA TRP A 69 1.93 0.98 7.74
C TRP A 69 1.34 0.99 9.14
N CYS A 70 0.26 1.75 9.29
CA CYS A 70 -0.58 1.75 10.50
C CYS A 70 -1.89 1.04 10.20
N ASP A 71 -2.24 0.04 11.01
CA ASP A 71 -3.51 -0.67 10.95
C ASP A 71 -4.40 -0.31 12.14
N ALA A 72 -5.52 0.36 11.85
CA ALA A 72 -6.43 0.87 12.87
C ALA A 72 -7.40 -0.19 13.44
N LYS A 73 -7.46 -1.39 12.85
CA LYS A 73 -8.29 -2.47 13.37
C LYS A 73 -7.49 -3.38 14.31
N THR A 74 -6.20 -3.53 14.05
CA THR A 74 -5.32 -4.40 14.84
C THR A 74 -4.49 -3.63 15.87
N ASP A 75 -4.59 -2.29 15.91
CA ASP A 75 -3.86 -1.38 16.80
C ASP A 75 -2.34 -1.54 16.69
N LYS A 76 -1.83 -1.68 15.46
CA LYS A 76 -0.40 -1.94 15.19
C LYS A 76 0.20 -1.01 14.14
N ILE A 77 1.52 -0.85 14.27
CA ILE A 77 2.40 -0.33 13.22
C ILE A 77 3.34 -1.47 12.82
N GLU A 78 3.45 -1.74 11.53
CA GLU A 78 4.18 -2.89 10.98
C GLU A 78 5.09 -2.46 9.81
N VAL A 79 5.93 -3.38 9.36
CA VAL A 79 6.95 -3.21 8.30
C VAL A 79 7.08 -4.43 7.42
#